data_AF-A0A2N7B307-F1
#
_entry.id   AF-A0A2N7B307-F1
#
_cell.length_a   1.000
_cell.length_b   1.000
_cell.length_c   1.000
_cell.angle_alpha   90.00
_cell.angle_beta   90.00
_cell.angle_gamma   90.00
#
_symmetry.space_group_name_H-M   'P 1'
#
loop_
_entity.id
_entity.type
_entity.pdbx_description
1 polymer ?
#
loop_
_entity_poly.entity_id
_entity_poly.type
_entity_poly.pdbx_seq_one_letter_code
_entity_poly.pdbx_strand_id
1 'polypeptide(L)'
;MKTIHCILQSKGGVGKSLLTWFLAQKHKKDTSTVFIDLDNSTATSSLRLSSIVGADRIKSFAILDSEKKLDREKILELFEVI
;
A
#
# COMPACT_ATOMS: atom_id res chain seq x y z
N MET A 1 13.03 -6.01 13.93
CA MET A 1 12.99 -4.75 13.14
C MET A 1 12.04 -4.96 11.98
N LYS A 2 11.09 -4.05 11.72
CA LYS A 2 10.15 -4.18 10.58
C LYS A 2 10.87 -3.78 9.29
N THR A 3 10.65 -4.54 8.21
CA THR A 3 11.16 -4.19 6.88
C THR A 3 10.05 -3.47 6.12
N ILE A 4 10.34 -2.24 5.65
CA ILE A 4 9.40 -1.42 4.92
C ILE A 4 9.84 -1.36 3.45
N HIS A 5 8.93 -1.72 2.55
CA HIS A 5 9.15 -1.63 1.11
C HIS A 5 8.26 -0.52 0.54
N CYS A 6 8.88 0.55 0.04
CA CYS A 6 8.16 1.66 -0.58
C CYS A 6 8.04 1.45 -2.09
N ILE A 7 6.81 1.44 -2.60
CA ILE A 7 6.54 1.50 -4.04
C ILE A 7 6.18 2.95 -4.36
N LEU A 8 7.17 3.71 -4.82
CA LEU A 8 7.00 5.13 -5.09
C LEU A 8 6.10 5.40 -6.29
N GLN A 9 5.46 6.57 -6.28
CA GLN A 9 4.63 7.03 -7.37
C GLN A 9 5.44 7.15 -8.66
N SER A 10 4.81 6.78 -9.77
CA SER A 10 5.38 6.91 -11.11
C SER A 10 4.26 7.10 -12.13
N LYS A 11 4.62 7.41 -13.38
CA LYS A 11 3.67 7.55 -14.48
C LYS A 11 2.76 6.32 -14.62
N GLY A 12 1.54 6.52 -15.14
CA GLY A 12 0.62 5.43 -15.47
C GLY A 12 1.25 4.43 -16.45
N GLY A 13 0.86 3.16 -16.38
CA GLY A 13 1.29 2.14 -17.35
C GLY A 13 2.67 1.50 -17.12
N VAL A 14 3.48 1.98 -16.17
CA VAL A 14 4.84 1.42 -15.95
C VAL A 14 4.88 0.10 -15.16
N GLY A 15 3.73 -0.51 -14.85
CA GLY A 15 3.68 -1.83 -14.20
C GLY A 15 3.60 -1.85 -12.66
N LYS A 16 3.33 -0.72 -11.99
CA LYS A 16 3.18 -0.68 -10.50
C LYS A 16 2.18 -1.70 -9.97
N SER A 17 0.99 -1.76 -10.55
CA SER A 17 -0.07 -2.71 -10.15
C SER A 17 0.30 -4.16 -10.43
N LEU A 18 1.17 -4.40 -11.42
CA LEU A 18 1.69 -5.74 -11.72
C LEU A 18 2.76 -6.14 -10.68
N LEU A 19 3.63 -5.20 -10.29
CA LEU A 19 4.61 -5.42 -9.22
C LEU A 19 3.92 -5.72 -7.89
N THR A 20 2.91 -4.92 -7.49
CA THR A 20 2.16 -5.18 -6.25
C THR A 20 1.47 -6.54 -6.28
N TRP A 21 0.95 -6.96 -7.44
CA TRP A 21 0.39 -8.29 -7.63
C TRP A 21 1.43 -9.40 -7.43
N PHE A 22 2.63 -9.29 -8.02
CA PHE A 22 3.69 -10.28 -7.80
C PHE A 22 4.09 -10.39 -6.33
N LEU A 23 4.19 -9.26 -5.63
CA LEU A 23 4.49 -9.23 -4.20
C LEU A 23 3.38 -9.91 -3.39
N ALA A 24 2.11 -9.66 -3.71
CA ALA A 24 0.98 -10.34 -3.08
C ALA A 24 1.02 -11.86 -3.28
N GLN A 25 1.36 -12.32 -4.48
CA GLN A 25 1.52 -13.77 -4.73
C GLN A 25 2.69 -14.36 -3.96
N LYS A 26 3.83 -13.67 -3.94
CA LYS A 26 5.03 -14.10 -3.20
C LYS A 26 4.75 -14.23 -1.69
N HIS A 27 4.02 -13.27 -1.11
CA HIS A 27 3.71 -13.21 0.32
C HIS A 27 2.33 -13.79 0.68
N LYS A 28 1.69 -14.52 -0.24
CA LYS A 28 0.34 -15.05 -0.04
C LYS A 28 0.20 -15.88 1.24
N LYS A 29 1.19 -16.71 1.55
CA LYS A 29 1.23 -17.57 2.74
C LYS A 29 1.88 -16.93 3.97
N ASP A 30 2.54 -15.78 3.78
CA ASP A 30 3.23 -15.06 4.86
C ASP A 30 2.31 -14.03 5.49
N THR A 31 1.68 -14.41 6.60
CA THR A 31 0.69 -13.59 7.32
C THR A 31 1.31 -12.39 8.04
N SER A 32 2.64 -12.29 8.10
CA SER A 32 3.33 -11.14 8.73
C SER A 32 3.45 -9.92 7.82
N THR A 33 3.17 -10.09 6.52
CA THR A 33 3.22 -9.01 5.52
C THR A 33 1.87 -8.30 5.39
N VAL A 34 1.89 -6.96 5.44
CA VAL A 34 0.70 -6.09 5.26
C VAL A 34 0.92 -5.18 4.05
N PHE A 35 -0.14 -4.91 3.29
CA PHE A 35 -0.14 -3.96 2.17
C PHE A 35 -0.89 -2.70 2.60
N ILE A 36 -0.28 -1.54 2.37
CA ILE A 36 -0.83 -0.24 2.77
C ILE A 36 -1.01 0.63 1.52
N ASP A 37 -2.25 0.99 1.23
CA ASP A 37 -2.60 1.98 0.20
C ASP A 37 -2.44 3.39 0.77
N LEU A 38 -1.55 4.18 0.17
CA LEU A 38 -1.17 5.50 0.67
C LEU A 38 -1.92 6.66 -0.02
N ASP A 39 -2.52 6.41 -1.18
CA ASP A 39 -3.17 7.44 -2.01
C ASP A 39 -4.69 7.47 -1.73
N ASN A 40 -5.28 6.33 -1.35
CA ASN A 40 -6.72 6.18 -1.09
C ASN A 40 -7.61 6.71 -2.24
N SER A 41 -7.04 6.88 -3.43
CA SER A 41 -7.69 7.52 -4.57
C SER A 41 -8.55 6.54 -5.38
N THR A 42 -8.13 5.27 -5.44
CA THR A 42 -8.78 4.22 -6.22
C THR A 42 -8.69 2.87 -5.50
N ALA A 43 -9.83 2.37 -5.01
CA ALA A 43 -9.89 1.10 -4.26
C ALA A 43 -9.62 -0.16 -5.11
N THR A 44 -9.44 -0.03 -6.43
CA THR A 44 -9.31 -1.16 -7.36
C THR A 44 -8.11 -2.06 -7.06
N SER A 45 -6.96 -1.47 -6.69
CA SER A 45 -5.77 -2.26 -6.31
C SER A 45 -6.00 -3.00 -5.00
N SER A 46 -6.53 -2.32 -4.00
CA SER A 46 -6.82 -2.86 -2.67
C SER A 46 -7.81 -4.03 -2.70
N LEU A 47 -8.89 -3.92 -3.51
CA LEU A 47 -9.85 -5.02 -3.73
C LEU A 47 -9.22 -6.25 -4.41
N ARG A 48 -8.33 -6.04 -5.38
CA ARG A 48 -7.62 -7.16 -6.04
C ARG A 48 -6.67 -7.84 -5.07
N LEU A 49 -5.90 -7.06 -4.30
CA LEU A 49 -4.96 -7.59 -3.32
C LEU A 49 -5.70 -8.36 -2.21
N SER A 50 -6.84 -7.87 -1.71
CA SER A 50 -7.61 -8.55 -0.66
C SER A 50 -8.08 -9.94 -1.08
N SER A 51 -8.39 -10.18 -2.36
CA SER A 51 -8.71 -11.53 -2.86
C SER A 51 -7.52 -12.51 -2.86
N ILE A 52 -6.29 -12.00 -2.82
CA ILE A 52 -5.06 -12.81 -2.83
C ILE A 52 -4.58 -13.05 -1.40
N VAL A 53 -4.50 -11.97 -0.60
CA VAL A 53 -3.89 -11.99 0.73
C VAL A 53 -4.91 -11.95 1.88
N GLY A 54 -6.19 -11.70 1.63
CA GLY A 54 -7.18 -11.47 2.69
C GLY A 54 -7.34 -9.99 3.00
N ALA A 55 -8.56 -9.58 3.34
CA ALA A 55 -8.91 -8.18 3.56
C ALA A 55 -8.28 -7.58 4.82
N ASP A 56 -8.02 -8.41 5.83
CA ASP A 56 -7.35 -8.05 7.08
C ASP A 56 -5.91 -7.54 6.88
N ARG A 57 -5.27 -7.96 5.78
CA ARG A 57 -3.89 -7.56 5.43
C ARG A 57 -3.81 -6.36 4.49
N ILE A 58 -4.95 -5.74 4.16
CA ILE A 58 -5.00 -4.53 3.36
C ILE A 58 -5.41 -3.36 4.25
N LYS A 59 -4.53 -2.37 4.37
CA LYS A 59 -4.78 -1.12 5.10
C LYS A 59 -4.81 0.05 4.13
N SER A 60 -5.52 1.11 4.49
CA SER A 60 -5.48 2.38 3.78
C SER A 60 -5.04 3.46 4.76
N PHE A 61 -4.17 4.36 4.29
CA PHE A 61 -3.66 5.49 5.06
C PHE A 61 -3.40 6.65 4.11
N ALA A 62 -4.31 7.62 4.04
CA ALA A 62 -4.19 8.74 3.10
C ALA A 62 -3.12 9.73 3.54
N ILE A 63 -1.92 9.65 2.95
CA ILE A 63 -0.79 10.55 3.27
C ILE A 63 -0.82 11.87 2.51
N LEU A 64 -1.78 12.02 1.59
CA LEU A 64 -1.97 13.25 0.83
C LEU A 64 -2.91 14.22 1.56
N ASP A 65 -2.62 15.51 1.47
CA ASP A 65 -3.51 16.58 1.93
C ASP A 65 -4.63 16.89 0.91
N SER A 66 -5.46 17.88 1.19
CA SER A 66 -6.53 18.33 0.29
C SER A 66 -6.03 18.87 -1.05
N GLU A 67 -4.76 19.29 -1.13
CA GLU A 67 -4.10 19.78 -2.34
C GLU A 67 -3.31 18.67 -3.07
N LYS A 68 -3.43 17.41 -2.63
CA LYS A 68 -2.69 16.24 -3.14
C LYS A 68 -1.17 16.34 -2.96
N LYS A 69 -0.71 17.08 -1.95
CA LYS A 69 0.70 17.11 -1.54
C LYS A 69 0.94 16.11 -0.41
N LEU A 70 2.17 15.61 -0.34
CA LEU A 70 2.60 14.74 0.76
C LEU A 70 2.61 15.53 2.06
N ASP A 71 1.89 15.03 3.06
CA ASP A 71 1.89 15.57 4.41
C ASP A 71 2.88 14.78 5.28
N ARG A 72 3.90 15.48 5.79
CA ARG A 72 4.95 14.86 6.61
C ARG A 72 4.39 14.30 7.92
N GLU A 73 3.45 15.01 8.55
CA GLU A 73 2.89 14.59 9.84
C GLU A 73 2.14 13.27 9.69
N LYS A 74 1.35 13.14 8.62
CA LYS A 74 0.67 11.88 8.28
C LYS A 74 1.63 10.71 8.04
N ILE A 75 2.79 10.96 7.44
CA ILE A 75 3.81 9.92 7.26
C ILE A 75 4.39 9.49 8.62
N LEU A 76 4.63 10.43 9.53
CA LEU A 76 5.10 10.12 10.88
C LEU A 76 4.05 9.31 11.65
N GLU A 77 2.79 9.73 11.61
CA GLU A 77 1.66 9.00 12.19
C GLU A 77 1.61 7.56 11.67
N LEU A 78 1.73 7.34 10.35
CA LEU A 78 1.77 6.00 9.77
C LEU A 78 2.83 5.11 10.45
N PHE A 79 4.03 5.63 10.69
CA PHE A 79 5.12 4.88 11.32
C PHE A 79 4.87 4.55 12.80
N GLU A 80 4.01 5.29 13.48
CA GLU A 80 3.61 4.99 14.86
C GLU A 80 2.56 3.86 14.93
N VAL A 81 1.73 3.70 13.88
CA VAL A 81 0.64 2.69 13.86
C VAL A 81 1.01 1.36 13.21
N ILE A 82 2.08 1.31 12.39
CA ILE A 82 2.48 0.10 11.67
C ILE A 82 3.36 -0.83 12.47
#